data_AF-A0A5S4YH74-F1
#
_entry.id   AF-A0A5S4YH74-F1
#
_cell.length_a   1.000
_cell.length_b   1.000
_cell.length_c   1.000
_cell.angle_alpha   90.00
_cell.angle_beta   90.00
_cell.angle_gamma   90.00
#
_symmetry.space_group_name_H-M   'P 1'
#
loop_
_entity.id
_entity.type
_entity.pdbx_description
1 polymer ?
#
loop_
_entity_poly.entity_id
_entity_poly.type
_entity_poly.pdbx_seq_one_letter_code
_entity_poly.pdbx_strand_id
1 'polypeptide(L)' 'MLISTIRAALPSVASPRWVKRNDALLELLPIGVMHFPGTGIQDNLADKAKRLGIPVWKFGGA' A
#
# COMPACT_ATOMS: atom_id res chain seq x y z
N MET A 1 28.01 -15.62 25.04
CA MET A 1 28.11 -14.14 24.98
C MET A 1 28.99 -13.84 23.78
N LEU A 2 28.52 -13.44 22.60
CA LEU A 2 28.16 -12.05 22.29
C LEU A 2 27.76 -11.96 20.78
N ILE A 3 26.60 -12.49 20.37
CA ILE A 3 26.07 -12.25 18.99
C ILE A 3 24.55 -11.94 19.00
N SER A 4 23.92 -11.80 20.17
CA SER A 4 22.46 -11.56 20.30
C SER A 4 22.06 -10.10 20.56
N THR A 5 23.01 -9.14 20.51
CA THR A 5 22.78 -7.74 20.98
C THR A 5 22.64 -6.71 19.84
N ILE A 6 22.09 -7.09 18.69
CA ILE A 6 21.70 -6.11 17.63
C ILE A 6 20.26 -6.40 17.19
N ARG A 7 19.31 -6.36 18.12
CA ARG A 7 17.88 -6.37 17.80
C ARG A 7 17.06 -5.57 18.81
N ALA A 8 17.56 -4.42 19.22
CA ALA A 8 16.82 -3.47 20.03
C ALA A 8 16.84 -2.11 19.33
N ALA A 9 15.64 -1.59 19.05
CA ALA A 9 15.35 -0.22 18.60
C ALA A 9 15.56 0.12 17.11
N LEU A 10 15.10 -0.72 16.19
CA LEU A 10 14.53 -0.15 14.95
C LEU A 10 13.14 0.38 15.33
N PRO A 11 12.88 1.70 15.30
CA PRO A 11 11.53 2.20 15.44
C PRO A 11 10.70 1.53 14.34
N SER A 12 9.57 0.93 14.73
CA SER A 12 8.58 0.37 13.81
C SER A 12 8.50 1.27 12.58
N VAL A 13 8.92 0.74 11.42
CA VAL A 13 9.00 1.46 10.16
C VAL A 13 7.69 2.22 9.97
N ALA A 14 7.73 3.53 10.17
CA ALA A 14 6.60 4.37 9.86
C ALA A 14 6.45 4.28 8.34
N SER A 15 5.40 3.59 7.87
CA SER A 15 5.14 3.45 6.44
C SER A 15 5.26 4.82 5.76
N PRO A 16 5.90 4.91 4.59
CA PRO A 16 6.08 6.17 3.89
C PRO A 16 4.75 6.94 3.77
N ARG A 17 4.80 8.27 3.83
CA ARG A 17 3.58 9.13 3.83
C ARG A 17 2.63 8.83 2.67
N TRP A 18 3.17 8.46 1.51
CA TRP A 18 2.39 8.11 0.33
C TRP A 18 1.53 6.83 0.52
N VAL A 19 1.97 5.88 1.35
CA VAL A 19 1.18 4.69 1.71
C VAL A 19 0.01 5.08 2.60
N LYS A 20 0.26 5.91 3.62
CA LYS A 20 -0.76 6.35 4.57
C LYS A 20 -1.85 7.20 3.90
N ARG A 21 -1.49 7.99 2.88
CA ARG A 21 -2.48 8.74 2.09
C ARG A 21 -3.42 7.80 1.32
N ASN A 22 -2.89 6.71 0.77
CA ASN A 22 -3.71 5.72 0.06
C ASN A 22 -4.70 5.03 1.01
N ASP A 23 -4.31 4.78 2.26
CA ASP A 23 -5.22 4.23 3.29
C ASP A 23 -6.40 5.18 3.53
N ALA A 24 -6.12 6.46 3.77
CA ALA A 24 -7.15 7.48 3.97
C ALA A 24 -8.10 7.64 2.75
N LEU A 25 -7.61 7.43 1.53
CA LEU A 25 -8.45 7.45 0.33
C LEU A 25 -9.40 6.25 0.24
N LEU A 26 -8.97 5.07 0.71
CA LEU A 26 -9.77 3.85 0.68
C LEU A 26 -10.77 3.76 1.84
N GLU A 27 -10.49 4.43 2.95
CA GLU A 27 -11.43 4.60 4.08
C GLU A 27 -12.72 5.33 3.66
N LEU A 28 -12.68 6.13 2.60
CA LEU A 28 -13.86 6.78 2.03
C LEU A 28 -14.79 5.81 1.28
N LEU A 29 -14.45 4.52 1.20
CA LEU A 29 -15.21 3.46 0.52
C LEU A 29 -15.66 3.85 -0.90
N PRO A 30 -14.71 4.16 -1.81
CA PRO A 30 -15.05 4.47 -3.19
C PRO A 30 -15.77 3.30 -3.87
N ILE A 31 -16.66 3.63 -4.81
CA ILE A 31 -17.41 2.64 -5.62
C ILE A 31 -16.47 1.72 -6.40
N GLY A 32 -15.31 2.22 -6.80
CA GLY A 32 -14.26 1.47 -7.47
C GLY A 32 -12.96 2.26 -7.58
N VAL A 33 -11.86 1.56 -7.89
CA VAL A 33 -10.54 2.16 -8.08
C VAL A 33 -10.07 1.92 -9.51
N MET A 34 -9.66 2.98 -10.20
CA MET A 34 -8.99 2.87 -11.49
C MET A 34 -7.48 2.84 -11.27
N HIS A 35 -6.81 1.84 -11.81
CA HIS A 35 -5.39 1.61 -11.68
C HIS A 35 -4.72 1.68 -13.06
N PHE A 36 -3.75 2.59 -13.18
CA PHE A 36 -2.95 2.75 -14.38
C PHE A 36 -1.51 2.29 -14.07
N PRO A 37 -0.98 1.27 -14.76
CA PRO A 37 0.34 0.72 -14.50
C PRO A 37 1.41 1.74 -14.86
N GLY A 38 2.56 1.65 -14.17
CA GLY A 38 3.71 2.52 -14.44
C GLY A 38 4.50 2.89 -13.19
N THR A 39 3.98 2.68 -11.99
CA THR A 39 4.72 2.89 -10.73
C THR A 39 4.28 1.92 -9.64
N GLY A 40 5.22 1.41 -8.83
CA GLY A 40 4.94 0.49 -7.71
C GLY A 40 4.09 1.09 -6.57
N ILE A 41 3.90 2.41 -6.55
CA ILE A 41 3.02 3.10 -5.59
C ILE A 41 1.55 2.85 -5.93
N GLN A 42 1.19 2.81 -7.21
CA GLN A 42 -0.19 2.58 -7.64
C GLN A 42 -0.61 1.11 -7.46
N ASP A 43 0.35 0.19 -7.51
CA ASP A 43 0.11 -1.22 -7.18
C ASP A 43 -0.32 -1.38 -5.72
N ASN A 44 0.32 -0.65 -4.80
CA ASN A 44 -0.07 -0.64 -3.39
C ASN A 44 -1.53 -0.22 -3.18
N LEU A 45 -1.99 0.82 -3.88
CA LEU A 45 -3.38 1.28 -3.80
C LEU A 45 -4.34 0.21 -4.34
N ALA A 46 -4.02 -0.37 -5.50
CA ALA A 46 -4.84 -1.41 -6.13
C ALA A 46 -4.95 -2.67 -5.26
N ASP A 47 -3.84 -3.11 -4.65
CA ASP A 47 -3.81 -4.29 -3.78
C ASP A 47 -4.61 -4.08 -2.50
N LYS A 48 -4.57 -2.87 -1.93
CA LYS A 48 -5.37 -2.52 -0.75
C LYS A 48 -6.86 -2.43 -1.08
N ALA A 49 -7.22 -1.82 -2.21
CA ALA A 49 -8.59 -1.76 -2.68
C ALA A 49 -9.19 -3.17 -2.87
N LYS A 50 -8.44 -4.09 -3.48
CA LYS A 50 -8.84 -5.50 -3.62
C LYS A 50 -9.06 -6.19 -2.27
N ARG A 51 -8.19 -5.95 -1.29
CA ARG A 51 -8.35 -6.51 0.07
C ARG A 51 -9.62 -6.02 0.77
N LEU A 52 -10.06 -4.80 0.48
CA LEU A 52 -11.27 -4.20 1.02
C LEU A 52 -12.54 -4.58 0.22
N GLY A 53 -12.42 -5.42 -0.82
CA GLY A 53 -13.54 -5.79 -1.68
C GLY A 53 -13.98 -4.70 -2.65
N ILE A 54 -13.18 -3.64 -2.81
CA ILE A 54 -13.46 -2.55 -3.75
C ILE A 54 -13.06 -3.01 -5.15
N PRO A 55 -13.95 -2.91 -6.15
CA PRO A 55 -13.63 -3.32 -7.51
C PRO A 55 -12.52 -2.43 -8.09
N VAL A 56 -11.52 -3.08 -8.70
CA VAL A 56 -10.37 -2.39 -9.31
C VAL A 56 -10.38 -2.61 -10.81
N TRP A 57 -10.47 -1.52 -11.57
CA TRP A 57 -10.30 -1.52 -13.02
C TRP A 57 -8.84 -1.23 -13.36
N LYS A 58 -8.16 -2.22 -13.94
CA LYS A 58 -6.79 -2.06 -14.44
C LYS A 58 -6.81 -1.66 -15.90
N PHE A 59 -6.12 -0.58 -16.23
CA PHE A 59 -5.88 -0.14 -17.60
C PHE A 59 -4.45 -0.51 -18.00
N GLY A 60 -4.12 -0.62 -19.29
CA GLY A 60 -2.76 -0.94 -19.73
C GLY A 60 -2.46 -2.45 -19.66
N GLY A 61 -2.58 -3.10 -20.82
CA GLY A 61 -2.02 -4.42 -21.09
C GLY A 61 -1.02 -4.28 -22.23
N ALA A 62 0.26 -4.45 -21.90
CA ALA A 62 1.32 -4.93 -22.78
C ALA A 62 2.21 -5.83 -21.92
#